data_AF-A0AB33J5F7-F1
#
_entry.id   AF-A0AB33J5F7-F1
#
_cell.length_a   1.000
_cell.length_b   1.000
_cell.length_c   1.000
_cell.angle_alpha   90.00
_cell.angle_beta   90.00
_cell.angle_gamma   90.00
#
_symmetry.space_group_name_H-M   'P 1'
#
loop_
_entity.id
_entity.type
_entity.pdbx_description
1 polymer ?
#
loop_
_entity_poly.entity_id
_entity_poly.type
_entity_poly.pdbx_seq_one_letter_code
_entity_poly.pdbx_strand_id
1 'polypeptide(L)'
;MICNSIYRHKKLSTNSEYIMAKITDIYLSYDGKGIWDYEMKYQAYLDGKTYIWTCFIEEKELDEVHVGDCIEILVSLDDKGVQEWNREKGAFKCE
;
A
#
# COMPACT_ATOMS: atom_id res chain seq x y z
N MET A 1 -3.74 -10.65 -1.73
CA MET A 1 -3.09 -10.24 -2.99
C MET A 1 -2.01 -9.23 -2.62
N ILE A 2 -0.73 -9.50 -2.93
CA ILE A 2 0.44 -8.78 -2.41
C ILE A 2 0.64 -7.47 -3.18
N CYS A 3 0.85 -6.36 -2.47
CA CYS A 3 1.16 -5.07 -3.06
C CYS A 3 2.49 -5.16 -3.84
N ASN A 4 2.47 -4.89 -5.16
CA ASN A 4 3.69 -4.96 -5.98
C ASN A 4 4.63 -3.79 -5.68
N SER A 5 5.49 -3.97 -4.69
CA SER A 5 6.81 -3.34 -4.66
C SER A 5 7.85 -4.33 -5.17
N ILE A 6 7.94 -4.58 -6.48
CA ILE A 6 9.02 -5.36 -7.18
C ILE A 6 9.29 -6.82 -6.69
N TYR A 7 8.76 -7.28 -5.55
CA TYR A 7 9.25 -8.48 -4.87
C TYR A 7 8.10 -9.40 -4.44
N ARG A 8 7.39 -9.97 -5.42
CA ARG A 8 6.29 -10.97 -5.29
C ARG A 8 6.59 -12.21 -4.41
N HIS A 9 7.80 -12.38 -3.88
CA HIS A 9 8.25 -13.62 -3.21
C HIS A 9 9.11 -13.42 -1.95
N LYS A 10 9.25 -12.21 -1.39
CA LYS A 10 9.86 -12.05 -0.06
C LYS A 10 8.80 -12.21 1.01
N LYS A 11 9.00 -13.18 1.91
CA LYS A 11 8.18 -13.36 3.10
C LYS A 11 8.33 -12.12 3.98
N LEU A 12 7.22 -11.58 4.49
CA LEU A 12 7.26 -10.60 5.58
C LEU A 12 8.18 -11.13 6.68
N SER A 13 9.13 -10.29 7.12
CA SER A 13 10.00 -10.67 8.23
C SER A 13 9.16 -10.90 9.49
N THR A 14 9.64 -11.75 10.39
CA THR A 14 9.11 -11.79 11.77
C THR A 14 9.26 -10.45 12.48
N ASN A 15 10.18 -9.60 12.02
CA ASN A 15 10.35 -8.22 12.48
C ASN A 15 9.57 -7.26 11.58
N SER A 16 8.26 -7.19 11.80
CA SER A 16 7.34 -6.31 11.05
C SER A 16 6.46 -5.51 12.01
N GLU A 17 6.02 -4.34 11.57
CA GLU A 17 5.18 -3.44 12.35
C GLU A 17 3.98 -2.95 11.52
N TYR A 18 2.80 -2.90 12.15
CA TYR A 18 1.64 -2.27 11.56
C TYR A 18 1.73 -0.76 11.74
N ILE A 19 1.64 -0.03 10.64
CA ILE A 19 1.64 1.43 10.64
C ILE A 19 0.46 1.97 9.84
N MET A 20 0.06 3.20 10.17
CA MET A 20 -0.93 3.92 9.39
C MET A 20 -0.25 4.67 8.23
N ALA A 21 -0.81 4.52 7.04
CA ALA A 21 -0.40 5.24 5.86
C ALA A 21 -1.58 6.03 5.28
N LYS A 22 -1.32 7.26 4.83
CA LYS A 22 -2.32 8.11 4.19
C LYS A 22 -2.30 7.91 2.69
N ILE A 23 -3.46 7.67 2.10
CA ILE A 23 -3.66 7.63 0.66
C ILE A 23 -3.45 9.04 0.10
N THR A 24 -2.55 9.15 -0.86
CA THR A 24 -2.17 10.41 -1.50
C THR A 24 -2.65 10.49 -2.94
N ASP A 25 -2.82 9.35 -3.61
CA ASP A 25 -3.26 9.32 -5.00
C ASP A 25 -3.87 7.95 -5.35
N ILE A 26 -4.77 7.93 -6.32
CA ILE A 26 -5.34 6.71 -6.92
C ILE A 26 -5.41 6.96 -8.42
N TYR A 27 -4.75 6.11 -9.21
CA TYR A 27 -4.64 6.31 -10.65
C TYR A 27 -4.62 5.00 -11.42
N LEU A 28 -4.98 5.07 -12.69
CA LEU A 28 -4.86 3.96 -13.62
C LEU A 28 -3.42 3.90 -14.16
N SER A 29 -2.79 2.75 -14.02
CA SER A 29 -1.40 2.48 -14.42
C SER A 29 -1.39 1.45 -15.55
N TYR A 30 -0.46 1.61 -16.50
CA TYR A 30 -0.28 0.67 -17.60
C TYR A 30 0.95 -0.20 -17.33
N ASP A 31 0.78 -1.51 -17.25
CA ASP A 31 1.84 -2.45 -16.85
C ASP A 31 2.89 -2.73 -17.94
N GLY A 32 2.72 -2.11 -19.12
CA GLY A 32 3.59 -2.30 -20.29
C GLY A 32 3.31 -3.59 -21.08
N LYS A 33 2.36 -4.43 -20.65
CA LYS A 33 1.99 -5.70 -21.29
C LYS A 33 0.56 -5.70 -21.85
N GLY A 34 -0.07 -4.53 -21.91
CA GLY A 34 -1.44 -4.41 -22.42
C GLY A 34 -2.51 -4.42 -21.33
N ILE A 35 -2.12 -4.47 -20.06
CA ILE A 35 -3.06 -4.48 -18.94
C ILE A 35 -3.05 -3.12 -18.26
N TRP A 36 -4.24 -2.61 -18.02
CA TRP A 36 -4.47 -1.43 -17.20
C TRP A 36 -4.91 -1.91 -15.82
N ASP A 37 -4.18 -1.49 -14.80
CA ASP A 37 -4.48 -1.81 -13.41
C ASP A 37 -4.64 -0.51 -12.62
N TYR A 38 -5.45 -0.54 -11.57
CA TYR A 38 -5.56 0.59 -10.65
C TYR A 38 -4.46 0.50 -9.59
N GLU A 39 -3.77 1.62 -9.38
CA GLU A 39 -2.75 1.76 -8.35
C GLU A 39 -3.16 2.82 -7.34
N MET A 40 -2.91 2.53 -6.08
CA MET A 40 -3.04 3.43 -4.96
C MET A 40 -1.65 3.81 -4.46
N LYS A 41 -1.40 5.11 -4.33
CA LYS A 41 -0.17 5.66 -3.75
C LYS A 41 -0.45 6.19 -2.36
N TYR A 42 0.39 5.82 -1.41
CA TYR A 42 0.23 6.18 -0.01
C TYR A 42 1.57 6.51 0.63
N GLN A 43 1.50 7.30 1.70
CA GLN A 43 2.66 7.74 2.46
C GLN A 43 2.51 7.41 3.94
N ALA A 44 3.60 7.03 4.59
CA ALA A 44 3.65 6.84 6.04
C ALA A 44 4.92 7.47 6.63
N TYR A 45 4.87 7.75 7.93
CA TYR A 45 6.03 8.19 8.70
C TYR A 45 6.51 7.05 9.59
N LEU A 46 7.76 6.63 9.40
CA LEU A 46 8.39 5.52 10.12
C LEU A 46 9.85 5.89 10.41
N ASP A 47 10.33 5.67 11.64
CA ASP A 47 11.71 5.95 12.06
C ASP A 47 12.23 7.34 11.70
N GLY A 48 11.40 8.37 11.88
CA GLY A 48 11.80 9.74 11.60
C GLY A 48 11.81 10.12 10.11
N LYS A 49 11.33 9.24 9.22
CA LYS A 49 11.38 9.42 7.77
C LYS A 49 10.01 9.16 7.14
N THR A 50 9.71 9.91 6.08
CA THR A 50 8.54 9.66 5.24
C THR A 50 8.88 8.65 4.16
N TYR A 51 8.02 7.64 4.03
CA TYR A 51 8.08 6.63 2.98
C TYR A 51 6.86 6.78 2.08
N ILE A 52 7.05 6.51 0.80
CA ILE A 52 6.01 6.53 -0.22
C ILE A 52 6.02 5.18 -0.91
N TRP A 53 4.87 4.53 -0.95
CA TRP A 53 4.69 3.25 -1.60
C TRP A 53 3.47 3.27 -2.51
N THR A 54 3.39 2.26 -3.36
CA THR A 54 2.27 2.02 -4.24
C THR A 54 1.78 0.58 -4.10
N CYS A 55 0.50 0.38 -4.31
CA CYS A 55 -0.08 -0.94 -4.42
C CYS A 55 -1.19 -1.00 -5.46
N PHE A 56 -1.33 -2.17 -6.07
CA PHE A 56 -2.50 -2.47 -6.90
C PHE A 56 -3.75 -2.61 -6.04
N ILE A 57 -4.84 -2.05 -6.54
CA ILE A 57 -6.17 -2.18 -5.98
C ILE A 57 -7.09 -2.78 -7.04
N GLU A 58 -8.05 -3.59 -6.61
CA GLU A 58 -9.06 -4.16 -7.48
C GLU A 58 -10.12 -3.10 -7.83
N GLU A 59 -10.76 -3.22 -8.99
CA GLU A 59 -11.79 -2.25 -9.43
C GLU A 59 -12.92 -2.10 -8.41
N LYS A 60 -13.30 -3.19 -7.73
CA LYS A 60 -14.31 -3.17 -6.66
C LYS A 60 -13.89 -2.37 -5.41
N GLU A 61 -12.59 -2.19 -5.19
CA GLU A 61 -12.06 -1.45 -4.04
C GLU A 61 -12.08 0.07 -4.29
N LEU A 62 -12.26 0.52 -5.55
CA LEU A 62 -12.25 1.94 -5.92
C LEU A 62 -13.36 2.76 -5.24
N ASP A 63 -14.52 2.15 -5.00
CA ASP A 63 -15.63 2.81 -4.31
C ASP A 63 -15.39 2.89 -2.78
N GLU A 64 -14.42 2.14 -2.26
CA GLU A 64 -14.11 2.03 -0.84
C GLU A 64 -12.88 2.84 -0.43
N VAL A 65 -11.93 3.07 -1.35
CA VAL A 65 -10.70 3.83 -1.10
C VAL A 65 -10.77 5.25 -1.65
N HIS A 66 -10.44 6.25 -0.83
CA HIS A 66 -10.44 7.64 -1.26
C HIS A 66 -9.13 8.34 -0.94
N VAL A 67 -8.73 9.27 -1.81
CA VAL A 67 -7.59 10.15 -1.54
C VAL A 67 -7.85 10.96 -0.27
N GLY A 68 -6.88 10.92 0.65
CA GLY A 68 -6.99 11.55 1.96
C GLY A 68 -7.39 10.60 3.09
N ASP A 69 -7.91 9.41 2.79
CA ASP A 69 -8.15 8.37 3.78
C ASP A 69 -6.84 7.71 4.22
N CYS A 70 -6.91 6.96 5.30
CA CYS A 70 -5.83 6.18 5.87
C CYS A 70 -6.08 4.69 5.70
N ILE A 71 -5.00 3.94 5.55
CA ILE A 71 -4.97 2.49 5.51
C ILE A 71 -3.96 1.98 6.53
N GLU A 72 -4.14 0.75 6.97
CA GLU A 72 -3.15 0.06 7.79
C GLU A 72 -2.27 -0.83 6.92
N ILE A 73 -0.96 -0.68 7.04
CA ILE A 73 0.01 -1.48 6.30
C ILE A 73 0.93 -2.19 7.29
N LEU A 74 1.25 -3.45 7.02
CA LEU A 74 2.29 -4.19 7.71
C LEU A 74 3.61 -3.98 6.96
N VAL A 75 4.61 -3.39 7.60
CA VAL A 75 5.91 -3.10 6.99
C VAL A 75 7.00 -3.93 7.65
N SER A 76 7.87 -4.55 6.86
CA SER A 76 9.07 -5.21 7.37
C SER A 76 10.10 -4.17 7.82
N LEU A 77 10.52 -4.24 9.08
CA LEU A 77 11.54 -3.32 9.62
C LEU A 77 12.95 -3.63 9.09
N ASP A 78 13.19 -4.89 8.69
CA ASP A 78 14.47 -5.33 8.11
C ASP A 78 14.63 -4.89 6.64
N ASP A 79 13.51 -4.78 5.91
CA ASP A 79 13.46 -4.36 4.51
C ASP A 79 12.20 -3.52 4.28
N LYS A 80 12.35 -2.19 4.42
CA LYS A 80 11.24 -1.22 4.31
C LYS A 80 10.66 -1.12 2.90
N GLY A 81 11.20 -1.86 1.92
CA GLY A 81 10.57 -2.07 0.62
C GLY A 81 9.47 -3.14 0.64
N VAL A 82 9.47 -4.00 1.64
CA VAL A 82 8.48 -5.09 1.81
C VAL A 82 7.36 -4.61 2.73
N GLN A 83 6.15 -4.57 2.18
CA GLN A 83 4.96 -4.11 2.87
C GLN A 83 3.71 -4.80 2.34
N GLU A 84 2.68 -4.87 3.17
CA GLU A 84 1.38 -5.43 2.81
C GLU A 84 0.24 -4.59 3.37
N TRP A 85 -0.72 -4.23 2.51
CA TRP A 85 -1.94 -3.54 2.94
C TRP A 85 -2.89 -4.52 3.65
N ASN A 86 -3.30 -4.18 4.87
CA ASN A 86 -4.35 -4.87 5.62
C ASN A 86 -5.73 -4.57 5.03
N ARG A 87 -6.11 -5.33 4.00
CA ARG A 87 -7.41 -5.21 3.33
C ARG A 87 -8.60 -5.57 4.21
N GLU A 88 -8.42 -6.40 5.26
CA GLU A 88 -9.53 -6.73 6.18
C GLU A 88 -10.03 -5.50 6.94
N LYS A 89 -9.13 -4.55 7.22
CA LYS A 89 -9.47 -3.29 7.88
C LYS A 89 -9.99 -2.22 6.90
N GLY A 90 -9.68 -2.36 5.61
CA GLY A 90 -10.07 -1.41 4.57
C GLY A 90 -9.41 -0.04 4.73
N ALA A 91 -10.00 0.96 4.06
CA ALA A 91 -9.67 2.38 4.25
C ALA A 91 -10.60 3.03 5.28
N PHE A 92 -10.06 3.98 6.04
CA PHE A 92 -10.77 4.70 7.10
C PHE A 92 -10.33 6.16 7.15
N LYS A 93 -11.11 7.03 7.81
CA LYS A 93 -10.73 8.45 7.93
C LYS A 93 -9.48 8.58 8.82
N CYS A 94 -8.49 9.33 8.34
CA CYS A 94 -7.33 9.69 9.16
C CYS A 94 -7.78 10.53 10.37
N GLU A 95 -7.19 10.28 11.54
CA GLU A 95 -7.35 11.11 12.75
C GLU A 95 -6.59 12.45 12.65
#